data_AF-A0A2X1MYT6-F1
#
_entry.id   AF-A0A2X1MYT6-F1
#
_cell.length_a   1.000
_cell.length_b   1.000
_cell.length_c   1.000
_cell.angle_alpha   90.00
_cell.angle_beta   90.00
_cell.angle_gamma   90.00
#
_symmetry.space_group_name_H-M   'P 1'
#
loop_
_entity.id
_entity.type
_entity.pdbx_description
1 polymer ?
#
loop_
_entity_poly.entity_id
_entity_poly.type
_entity_poly.pdbx_seq_one_letter_code
_entity_poly.pdbx_strand_id
1 'polypeptide(L)' 'MSLSRTQIVNWLTRCGDIFSTESEYLTGLDREIGDADHGLNMNRGFSKVVEKTPCYRR' A
#
# COMPACT_ATOMS: atom_id res chain seq x y z
N MET A 1 4.79 -21.22 -15.57
CA MET A 1 5.30 -20.06 -14.81
C MET A 1 4.56 -20.01 -13.48
N SER A 2 5.28 -20.03 -12.36
CA SER A 2 4.69 -19.84 -11.03
C SER A 2 5.16 -18.51 -10.44
N LEU A 3 4.31 -17.89 -9.63
CA LEU A 3 4.65 -16.70 -8.88
C LEU A 3 5.41 -17.11 -7.62
N SER A 4 6.64 -16.64 -7.48
CA SER A 4 7.45 -16.90 -6.30
C SER A 4 7.03 -15.99 -5.15
N ARG A 5 7.30 -16.46 -3.94
CA ARG A 5 7.07 -15.69 -2.72
C ARG A 5 7.79 -14.34 -2.70
N THR A 6 9.03 -14.31 -3.17
CA THR A 6 9.82 -13.08 -3.26
C THR A 6 9.15 -12.06 -4.18
N GLN A 7 8.52 -12.51 -5.26
CA GLN A 7 7.76 -11.62 -6.15
C GLN A 7 6.52 -11.04 -5.43
N ILE A 8 5.83 -11.82 -4.61
CA ILE A 8 4.70 -11.32 -3.78
C ILE A 8 5.19 -10.29 -2.76
N VAL A 9 6.29 -10.57 -2.06
CA VAL A 9 6.89 -9.62 -1.10
C VAL A 9 7.26 -8.31 -1.80
N ASN A 10 7.92 -8.38 -2.94
CA ASN A 10 8.29 -7.20 -3.71
C ASN A 10 7.07 -6.43 -4.23
N TRP A 11 5.99 -7.14 -4.58
CA TRP A 11 4.72 -6.51 -4.97
C TRP A 11 4.12 -5.74 -3.80
N LEU A 12 4.06 -6.33 -2.60
CA LEU A 12 3.56 -5.65 -1.40
C LEU A 12 4.41 -4.41 -1.04
N THR A 13 5.73 -4.49 -1.20
CA THR A 13 6.62 -3.31 -1.03
C THR A 13 6.26 -2.20 -2.01
N ARG A 14 6.10 -2.52 -3.30
CA ARG A 14 5.70 -1.54 -4.33
C ARG A 14 4.32 -0.94 -4.07
N CYS A 15 3.40 -1.72 -3.49
CA CYS A 15 2.11 -1.19 -3.04
C CYS A 15 2.29 -0.13 -1.94
N GLY A 16 3.20 -0.36 -0.98
CA GLY A 16 3.54 0.67 0.01
C GLY A 16 4.05 1.96 -0.62
N ASP A 17 4.96 1.84 -1.58
CA ASP A 17 5.52 3.00 -2.28
C ASP A 17 4.45 3.80 -3.04
N ILE A 18 3.54 3.12 -3.75
CA ILE A 18 2.48 3.79 -4.52
C ILE A 18 1.42 4.41 -3.61
N PHE A 19 1.00 3.73 -2.52
CA PHE A 19 0.02 4.31 -1.60
C PHE A 19 0.57 5.48 -0.78
N SER A 20 1.88 5.51 -0.55
CA SER A 20 2.56 6.68 0.01
C SER A 20 2.58 7.84 -0.99
N THR A 21 3.00 7.59 -2.22
CA THR A 21 3.15 8.61 -3.28
C THR A 21 1.81 9.20 -3.71
N GLU A 22 0.79 8.35 -3.89
CA GLU A 22 -0.53 8.73 -4.40
C GLU A 22 -1.53 9.08 -3.28
N SER A 23 -1.08 9.19 -2.02
CA SER A 23 -1.97 9.36 -0.86
C SER A 23 -2.89 10.58 -1.02
N GLU A 24 -2.36 11.73 -1.44
CA GLU A 24 -3.15 12.96 -1.61
C GLU A 24 -4.11 12.86 -2.78
N TYR A 25 -3.68 12.23 -3.88
CA TYR A 25 -4.51 12.01 -5.06
C TYR A 25 -5.71 11.12 -4.73
N LEU A 26 -5.49 10.00 -4.04
CA LEU A 26 -6.54 9.08 -3.61
C LEU A 26 -7.51 9.74 -2.61
N THR A 27 -7.00 10.52 -1.66
CA THR A 27 -7.84 11.34 -0.78
C THR A 27 -8.62 12.41 -1.54
N GLY A 28 -8.06 12.96 -2.62
CA GLY A 28 -8.74 13.90 -3.52
C GLY A 28 -9.92 13.24 -4.25
N LEU A 29 -9.70 12.07 -4.85
CA LEU A 29 -10.78 11.31 -5.50
C LEU A 29 -11.91 10.96 -4.52
N ASP A 30 -11.54 10.53 -3.32
CA ASP A 30 -12.48 10.17 -2.27
C ASP A 30 -13.21 11.39 -1.69
N ARG A 31 -12.60 12.59 -1.72
CA ARG A 31 -13.28 13.82 -1.32
C ARG A 31 -14.47 14.17 -2.20
N GLU A 32 -14.41 13.86 -3.49
CA GLU A 32 -15.48 14.21 -4.44
C GLU A 32 -16.76 13.39 -4.19
N ILE A 33 -16.66 12.20 -3.61
CA ILE A 33 -17.79 11.25 -3.49
C ILE A 33 -17.88 10.52 -2.14
N GLY A 34 -17.03 10.85 -1.18
CA GLY A 34 -16.82 10.13 0.08
C GLY A 34 -16.37 11.06 1.20
N ASP A 35 -15.62 10.53 2.18
CA ASP A 35 -15.23 11.23 3.41
C ASP A 35 -13.77 11.71 3.43
N ALA A 36 -13.09 11.61 2.28
CA ALA A 36 -11.74 12.13 2.04
C ALA A 36 -10.65 11.48 2.92
N ASP A 37 -10.82 10.20 3.27
CA ASP A 37 -9.89 9.48 4.13
C ASP A 37 -9.17 8.31 3.42
N HIS A 38 -9.58 7.96 2.20
CA HIS A 38 -9.13 6.75 1.54
C HIS A 38 -7.61 6.66 1.36
N GLY A 39 -6.98 7.72 0.83
CA GLY A 39 -5.52 7.75 0.64
C GLY A 39 -4.76 7.61 1.96
N LEU A 40 -5.22 8.31 3.00
CA LEU A 40 -4.65 8.22 4.35
C LEU A 40 -4.78 6.80 4.92
N ASN A 41 -5.95 6.17 4.75
CA ASN A 41 -6.21 4.82 5.20
C ASN A 41 -5.31 3.79 4.50
N MET A 42 -5.16 3.90 3.18
CA MET A 42 -4.31 3.00 2.40
C MET A 42 -2.84 3.18 2.72
N ASN A 43 -2.35 4.42 2.82
CA ASN A 43 -0.97 4.72 3.21
C ASN A 43 -0.66 4.17 4.62
N ARG A 44 -1.55 4.41 5.60
CA ARG A 44 -1.42 3.88 6.97
C ARG A 44 -1.36 2.36 7.00
N GLY A 45 -2.26 1.70 6.26
CA GLY A 45 -2.34 0.25 6.20
C GLY A 45 -1.10 -0.38 5.55
N PHE A 46 -0.74 0.08 4.37
CA PHE A 46 0.38 -0.48 3.62
C PHE A 46 1.75 -0.13 4.21
N SER A 47 1.90 1.03 4.86
CA SER A 47 3.09 1.32 5.67
C SER A 47 3.34 0.24 6.74
N LYS A 48 2.28 -0.19 7.45
CA LYS A 48 2.39 -1.30 8.41
C LYS A 48 2.62 -2.66 7.75
N VAL A 49 2.08 -2.90 6.55
CA VAL A 49 2.37 -4.12 5.79
C VAL A 49 3.86 -4.17 5.46
N VAL A 50 4.43 -3.10 4.90
CA VAL A 50 5.85 -3.03 4.54
C VAL A 50 6.74 -3.21 5.77
N GLU A 51 6.39 -2.60 6.90
CA GLU A 51 7.10 -2.80 8.18
C GLU A 51 7.15 -4.28 8.61
N LYS A 52 6.05 -5.01 8.44
CA LYS A 52 5.96 -6.42 8.84
C LYS A 52 6.49 -7.40 7.79
N THR A 53 6.48 -7.07 6.51
CA THR A 53 6.85 -8.02 5.45
C THR A 53 8.25 -8.66 5.62
N PRO A 54 9.29 -7.95 6.12
CA PRO A 54 10.57 -8.55 6.46
C PRO A 54 10.50 -9.67 7.51
N CYS A 55 9.58 -9.60 8.49
CA CYS A 55 9.48 -10.63 9.53
C CYS A 55 8.98 -11.96 8.98
N TYR A 56 8.27 -11.91 7.85
CA TYR A 56 7.80 -13.11 7.18
C TYR A 56 8.87 -13.71 6.28
N ARG A 57 9.91 -13.00 5.83
CA ARG A 57 10.86 -13.43 4.77
C ARG A 57 11.68 -14.72 5.02
N ARG A 58 11.47 -15.41 6.15
CA ARG A 58 12.02 -16.75 6.45
C ARG A 58 11.40 -17.85 5.60
#